data_AF-D0MSE4-F1
#
_entry.id   AF-D0MSE4-F1
#
_cell.length_a   1.000
_cell.length_b   1.000
_cell.length_c   1.000
_cell.angle_alpha   90.00
_cell.angle_beta   90.00
_cell.angle_gamma   90.00
#
_symmetry.space_group_name_H-M   'P 1'
#
loop_
_entity.id
_entity.type
_entity.pdbx_description
1 polymer ?
#
loop_
_entity_poly.entity_id
_entity_poly.type
_entity_poly.pdbx_seq_one_letter_code
_entity_poly.pdbx_strand_id
1 'polypeptide(L)'
;MSYLPTPTRPPQRGRPAGQPNVTLEVPQLDHYHDRAEKALTETITAYGKLNGDVNTKQWKSLRSKRGVRLFRGHPLVVGHTPLLCVGTLHARFDDVLEGLYCDNTEEMLFMNAITCPRLADSGVLTAVQKRTRLEPYAFTGIKWTTIKLTMANNRDLCYFEKVGMVRQATGKRMAYHVMQSVELPEYSSKMTHQRAHVSLCYVFEELEDDLVGVYMKGDVDIGTFALAPRNSR
;
A
#
# COMPACT_ATOMS: atom_id res chain seq x y z
N MET A 1 10.22 -18.14 41.85
CA MET A 1 10.07 -17.82 40.41
C MET A 1 8.63 -17.45 40.15
N SER A 2 8.35 -16.16 40.00
CA SER A 2 7.02 -15.62 39.71
C SER A 2 6.82 -15.58 38.19
N TYR A 3 5.97 -16.45 37.65
CA TYR A 3 5.58 -16.41 36.25
C TYR A 3 4.64 -15.21 36.02
N LEU A 4 4.93 -14.40 34.99
CA LEU A 4 4.01 -13.39 34.50
C LEU A 4 2.73 -14.10 34.01
N PRO A 5 1.53 -13.67 34.43
CA PRO A 5 0.30 -14.28 33.95
C PRO A 5 0.15 -14.02 32.45
N THR A 6 -0.03 -15.08 31.67
CA THR A 6 -0.35 -15.00 30.24
C THR A 6 -1.73 -14.36 30.09
N PRO A 7 -1.88 -13.19 29.45
CA PRO A 7 -3.20 -12.63 29.22
C PRO A 7 -4.00 -13.59 28.34
N THR A 8 -5.19 -13.97 28.81
CA THR A 8 -6.17 -14.72 28.02
C THR A 8 -6.48 -13.92 26.76
N ARG A 9 -6.22 -14.51 25.59
CA ARG A 9 -6.53 -13.93 24.28
C ARG A 9 -7.99 -13.44 24.32
N PRO A 10 -8.25 -12.14 24.10
CA PRO A 10 -9.62 -11.68 23.97
C PRO A 10 -10.29 -12.48 22.84
N PRO A 11 -11.61 -12.77 22.94
CA PRO A 11 -12.29 -13.49 21.88
C PRO A 11 -11.98 -12.82 20.54
N GLN A 12 -11.56 -13.63 19.57
CA GLN A 12 -11.39 -13.19 18.19
C GLN A 12 -12.67 -12.44 17.82
N ARG A 13 -12.56 -11.12 17.58
CA ARG A 13 -13.68 -10.40 16.99
C ARG A 13 -13.83 -11.00 15.60
N GLY A 14 -14.82 -11.89 15.48
CA GLY A 14 -15.28 -12.38 14.19
C GLY A 14 -15.52 -11.20 13.25
N ARG A 15 -15.41 -11.46 11.95
CA ARG A 15 -15.70 -10.54 10.85
C ARG A 15 -16.80 -9.56 11.27
N PRO A 16 -16.58 -8.23 11.23
CA PRO A 16 -17.60 -7.26 11.58
C PRO A 16 -18.89 -7.61 10.84
N ALA A 17 -19.98 -7.75 11.60
CA ALA A 17 -21.29 -8.12 11.04
C ALA A 17 -21.65 -7.10 9.94
N GLY A 18 -21.71 -7.57 8.69
CA GLY A 18 -22.10 -6.74 7.53
C GLY A 18 -21.06 -6.57 6.42
N GLN A 19 -19.84 -7.10 6.55
CA GLN A 19 -18.83 -6.96 5.48
C GLN A 19 -19.15 -7.89 4.28
N PRO A 20 -19.25 -7.36 3.04
CA PRO A 20 -19.67 -8.15 1.88
C PRO A 20 -18.66 -9.26 1.58
N ASN A 21 -19.15 -10.42 1.17
CA ASN A 21 -18.31 -11.45 0.57
C ASN A 21 -18.10 -11.08 -0.90
N VAL A 22 -16.85 -10.79 -1.27
CA VAL A 22 -16.50 -10.39 -2.64
C VAL A 22 -15.99 -11.62 -3.36
N THR A 23 -16.74 -12.06 -4.36
CA THR A 23 -16.29 -13.08 -5.31
C THR A 23 -15.82 -12.38 -6.56
N LEU A 24 -14.57 -12.59 -6.95
CA LEU A 24 -14.03 -12.07 -8.21
C LEU A 24 -14.23 -13.12 -9.29
N GLU A 25 -14.88 -12.72 -10.39
CA GLU A 25 -14.91 -13.54 -11.60
C GLU A 25 -13.54 -13.53 -12.28
N VAL A 26 -13.21 -14.59 -13.02
CA VAL A 26 -11.91 -14.73 -13.69
C VAL A 26 -11.59 -13.54 -14.60
N PRO A 27 -12.51 -13.05 -15.48
CA PRO A 27 -12.20 -11.90 -16.34
C PRO A 27 -11.93 -10.61 -15.56
N GLN A 28 -12.59 -10.43 -14.41
CA GLN A 28 -12.38 -9.28 -13.54
C GLN A 28 -11.01 -9.36 -12.84
N LEU A 29 -10.65 -10.55 -12.37
CA LEU A 29 -9.34 -10.81 -11.78
C LEU A 29 -8.20 -10.59 -12.79
N ASP A 30 -8.34 -11.12 -14.01
CA ASP A 30 -7.38 -10.93 -15.09
C ASP A 30 -7.19 -9.45 -15.42
N HIS A 31 -8.30 -8.70 -15.53
CA HIS A 31 -8.25 -7.26 -15.75
C HIS A 31 -7.47 -6.52 -14.64
N TYR A 32 -7.65 -6.90 -13.37
CA TYR A 32 -6.90 -6.30 -12.26
C TYR A 32 -5.42 -6.71 -12.28
N HIS A 33 -5.10 -7.93 -12.68
CA HIS A 33 -3.74 -8.38 -12.89
C HIS A 33 -3.03 -7.59 -13.99
N ASP A 34 -3.65 -7.43 -15.16
CA ASP A 34 -3.10 -6.66 -16.28
C ASP A 34 -2.76 -5.22 -15.87
N ARG A 35 -3.68 -4.57 -15.14
CA ARG A 35 -3.46 -3.22 -14.60
C ARG A 35 -2.28 -3.17 -13.63
N ALA A 36 -2.18 -4.16 -12.73
CA ALA A 36 -1.09 -4.22 -11.76
C ALA A 36 0.26 -4.46 -12.43
N GLU A 37 0.31 -5.33 -13.43
CA GLU A 37 1.53 -5.67 -14.18
C GLU A 37 2.00 -4.52 -15.05
N LYS A 38 1.06 -3.79 -15.67
CA LYS A 38 1.36 -2.52 -16.35
C LYS A 38 1.98 -1.51 -15.39
N ALA A 39 1.35 -1.26 -14.24
CA ALA A 39 1.87 -0.33 -13.24
C ALA A 39 3.25 -0.74 -12.72
N LEU A 40 3.48 -2.04 -12.50
CA LEU A 40 4.76 -2.57 -12.09
C LEU A 40 5.84 -2.39 -13.16
N THR A 41 5.53 -2.72 -14.41
CA THR A 41 6.46 -2.58 -15.54
C THR A 41 6.89 -1.13 -15.72
N GLU A 42 5.93 -0.19 -15.69
CA GLU A 42 6.20 1.25 -15.77
C GLU A 42 7.07 1.75 -14.61
N THR A 43 6.84 1.22 -13.40
CA THR A 43 7.56 1.61 -12.18
C THR A 43 8.98 1.07 -12.18
N ILE A 44 9.19 -0.20 -12.51
CA ILE A 44 10.54 -0.79 -12.67
C ILE A 44 11.31 -0.06 -13.76
N THR A 45 10.67 0.24 -14.90
CA THR A 45 11.30 1.00 -15.99
C THR A 45 11.74 2.39 -15.54
N ALA A 46 10.91 3.07 -14.73
CA ALA A 46 11.24 4.39 -14.20
C ALA A 46 12.33 4.33 -13.13
N TYR A 47 12.32 3.29 -12.28
CA TYR A 47 13.35 3.05 -11.27
C TYR A 47 14.72 2.82 -11.91
N GLY A 48 14.79 2.01 -12.97
CA GLY A 48 16.05 1.74 -13.69
C GLY A 48 16.64 2.96 -14.42
N LYS A 49 15.88 4.05 -14.59
CA LYS A 49 16.33 5.31 -15.19
C LYS A 49 16.67 6.39 -14.15
N LEU A 50 16.57 6.07 -12.86
CA LEU A 50 16.78 7.04 -11.79
C LEU A 50 18.28 7.28 -11.59
N ASN A 51 18.78 8.41 -12.07
CA ASN A 51 20.21 8.76 -12.00
C ASN A 51 20.56 9.61 -10.76
N GLY A 52 20.05 9.20 -9.59
CA GLY A 52 20.29 9.89 -8.32
C GLY A 52 19.29 11.02 -8.03
N ASP A 53 19.40 12.14 -8.75
CA ASP A 53 18.62 13.34 -8.41
C ASP A 53 17.22 13.38 -9.05
N VAL A 54 16.22 13.71 -8.23
CA VAL A 54 14.84 13.91 -8.65
C VAL A 54 14.72 15.29 -9.29
N ASN A 55 14.18 15.36 -10.52
CA ASN A 55 13.96 16.62 -11.22
C ASN A 55 12.98 17.54 -10.45
N THR A 56 13.52 18.54 -9.77
CA THR A 56 12.76 19.47 -8.92
C THR A 56 11.83 20.43 -9.69
N LYS A 57 12.03 20.60 -11.01
CA LYS A 57 11.09 21.34 -11.86
C LYS A 57 9.79 20.57 -12.08
N GLN A 58 9.87 19.25 -12.12
CA GLN A 58 8.71 18.37 -12.31
C GLN A 58 8.10 17.92 -10.98
N TRP A 59 8.92 17.81 -9.93
CA TRP A 59 8.55 17.19 -8.67
C TRP A 59 8.75 18.16 -7.49
N LYS A 60 7.64 18.58 -6.88
CA LYS A 60 7.65 19.40 -5.66
C LYS A 60 7.74 18.49 -4.43
N SER A 61 8.74 18.67 -3.58
CA SER A 61 8.84 17.91 -2.32
C SER A 61 7.66 18.21 -1.40
N LEU A 62 7.03 17.17 -0.86
CA LEU A 62 5.93 17.26 0.11
C LEU A 62 6.40 16.95 1.53
N ARG A 63 7.22 15.91 1.68
CA ARG A 63 7.64 15.39 2.98
C ARG A 63 8.96 14.66 2.83
N SER A 64 9.83 14.79 3.83
CA SER A 64 10.94 13.88 4.05
C SER A 64 10.84 13.31 5.46
N LYS A 65 11.04 12.00 5.61
CA LYS A 65 11.03 11.31 6.91
C LYS A 65 11.91 10.07 6.82
N ARG A 66 12.85 9.92 7.76
CA ARG A 66 13.67 8.71 7.94
C ARG A 66 14.30 8.19 6.63
N GLY A 67 14.99 9.05 5.89
CA GLY A 67 15.68 8.67 4.64
C GLY A 67 14.80 8.59 3.39
N VAL A 68 13.47 8.73 3.54
CA VAL A 68 12.52 8.66 2.42
C VAL A 68 11.92 10.03 2.11
N ARG A 69 11.84 10.38 0.83
CA ARG A 69 11.28 11.64 0.33
C ARG A 69 10.06 11.38 -0.54
N LEU A 70 8.96 12.05 -0.24
CA LEU A 70 7.73 12.06 -1.03
C LEU A 70 7.63 13.38 -1.81
N PHE A 71 7.33 13.27 -3.10
CA PHE A 71 7.17 14.37 -4.03
C PHE A 71 5.80 14.33 -4.69
N ARG A 72 5.34 15.50 -5.11
CA ARG A 72 4.12 15.72 -5.89
C ARG A 72 4.47 16.26 -7.26
N GLY A 73 3.97 15.60 -8.30
CA GLY A 73 4.07 16.06 -9.67
C GLY A 73 2.98 17.09 -10.01
N HIS A 74 3.09 17.69 -11.20
CA HIS A 74 2.00 18.50 -11.74
C HIS A 74 0.83 17.59 -12.15
N PRO A 75 -0.40 17.82 -11.67
CA PRO A 75 -1.57 17.09 -12.14
C PRO A 75 -1.74 17.28 -13.64
N LEU A 76 -1.84 16.17 -14.39
CA LEU A 76 -2.21 16.18 -15.80
C LEU A 76 -3.72 15.94 -16.00
N VAL A 77 -4.35 15.31 -15.02
CA VAL A 77 -5.77 14.99 -14.98
C VAL A 77 -6.33 15.59 -13.69
N VAL A 78 -7.49 16.27 -13.79
CA VAL A 78 -8.18 16.84 -12.63
C VAL A 78 -8.52 15.72 -11.64
N GLY A 79 -8.30 15.94 -10.35
CA GLY A 79 -8.50 14.94 -9.29
C GLY A 79 -7.29 14.04 -9.05
N HIS A 80 -6.49 13.74 -10.08
CA HIS A 80 -5.34 12.86 -9.96
C HIS A 80 -4.06 13.63 -9.64
N THR A 81 -3.51 13.40 -8.44
CA THR A 81 -2.25 13.98 -7.99
C THR A 81 -1.12 12.98 -8.16
N PRO A 82 -0.16 13.19 -9.09
CA PRO A 82 0.98 12.30 -9.24
C PRO A 82 1.89 12.35 -8.03
N LEU A 83 2.35 11.19 -7.59
CA LEU A 83 3.27 11.00 -6.47
C LEU A 83 4.51 10.24 -6.91
N LEU A 84 5.64 10.61 -6.29
CA LEU A 84 6.90 9.92 -6.39
C LEU A 84 7.49 9.79 -4.99
N CYS A 85 7.88 8.58 -4.60
CA CYS A 85 8.64 8.33 -3.39
C CYS A 85 10.01 7.80 -3.76
N VAL A 86 11.06 8.36 -3.18
CA VAL A 86 12.44 7.89 -3.37
C VAL A 86 13.20 8.00 -2.06
N GLY A 87 13.96 6.96 -1.72
CA GLY A 87 14.92 7.03 -0.63
C GLY A 87 15.41 5.67 -0.18
N THR A 88 15.88 5.63 1.07
CA THR A 88 16.33 4.41 1.73
C THR A 88 15.70 4.28 3.10
N LEU A 89 15.48 3.03 3.51
CA LEU A 89 14.99 2.62 4.81
C LEU A 89 16.12 1.88 5.53
N HIS A 90 16.42 2.27 6.77
CA HIS A 90 17.29 1.49 7.64
C HIS A 90 16.46 0.40 8.31
N ALA A 91 16.39 -0.75 7.65
CA ALA A 91 15.60 -1.91 8.04
C ALA A 91 16.10 -3.14 7.26
N ARG A 92 15.88 -4.33 7.81
CA ARG A 92 16.12 -5.56 7.07
C ARG A 92 15.07 -5.71 5.98
N PHE A 93 15.48 -6.27 4.84
CA PHE A 93 14.57 -6.49 3.72
C PHE A 93 13.34 -7.32 4.10
N ASP A 94 13.55 -8.38 4.89
CA ASP A 94 12.46 -9.25 5.35
C ASP A 94 11.48 -8.54 6.30
N ASP A 95 11.96 -7.60 7.13
CA ASP A 95 11.10 -6.83 8.04
C ASP A 95 10.18 -5.87 7.25
N VAL A 96 10.68 -5.32 6.13
CA VAL A 96 9.84 -4.52 5.22
C VAL A 96 8.74 -5.39 4.61
N LEU A 97 9.07 -6.61 4.15
CA LEU A 97 8.09 -7.49 3.51
C LEU A 97 7.06 -8.05 4.50
N GLU A 98 7.47 -8.40 5.72
CA GLU A 98 6.54 -8.80 6.77
C GLU A 98 5.62 -7.62 7.13
N GLY A 99 6.15 -6.39 7.13
CA GLY A 99 5.35 -5.18 7.34
C GLY A 99 4.31 -4.89 6.26
N LEU A 100 4.49 -5.42 5.04
CA LEU A 100 3.57 -5.26 3.91
C LEU A 100 2.53 -6.39 3.86
N TYR A 101 2.84 -7.57 4.39
CA TYR A 101 2.01 -8.74 4.27
C TYR A 101 0.87 -8.74 5.30
N CYS A 102 -0.38 -8.78 4.82
CA CYS A 102 -1.55 -9.10 5.64
C CYS A 102 -2.56 -9.84 4.76
N ASP A 103 -3.02 -11.02 5.15
CA ASP A 103 -3.97 -11.81 4.36
C ASP A 103 -5.35 -11.99 5.02
N ASN A 104 -5.51 -11.39 6.20
CA ASN A 104 -6.75 -11.35 6.96
C ASN A 104 -6.94 -10.00 7.67
N THR A 105 -8.18 -9.72 8.06
CA THR A 105 -8.58 -8.44 8.65
C THR A 105 -7.96 -8.19 10.03
N GLU A 106 -7.80 -9.21 10.87
CA GLU A 106 -7.22 -9.06 12.22
C GLU A 106 -5.77 -8.57 12.14
N GLU A 107 -4.97 -9.22 11.30
CA GLU A 107 -3.58 -8.81 11.02
C GLU A 107 -3.51 -7.41 10.41
N MET A 108 -4.36 -7.11 9.41
CA MET A 108 -4.38 -5.81 8.76
C MET A 108 -4.70 -4.69 9.75
N LEU A 109 -5.68 -4.87 10.63
CA LEU A 109 -6.03 -3.91 11.67
C LEU A 109 -4.89 -3.71 12.68
N PHE A 110 -4.26 -4.80 13.12
CA PHE A 110 -3.12 -4.74 14.03
C PHE A 110 -1.94 -3.98 13.40
N MET A 111 -1.57 -4.33 12.18
CA MET A 111 -0.48 -3.69 11.45
C MET A 111 -0.76 -2.21 11.18
N ASN A 112 -1.98 -1.87 10.75
CA ASN A 112 -2.37 -0.48 10.49
C ASN A 112 -2.37 0.38 11.76
N ALA A 113 -2.75 -0.17 12.92
CA ALA A 113 -2.69 0.56 14.19
C ALA A 113 -1.25 0.99 14.55
N ILE A 114 -0.25 0.20 14.14
CA ILE A 114 1.16 0.46 14.40
C ILE A 114 1.76 1.37 13.32
N THR A 115 1.48 1.10 12.04
CA THR A 115 2.20 1.72 10.91
C THR A 115 1.47 2.92 10.30
N CYS A 116 0.13 2.93 10.38
CA CYS A 116 -0.72 3.82 9.59
C CYS A 116 -1.84 4.44 10.45
N PRO A 117 -1.52 5.32 11.43
CA PRO A 117 -2.50 5.87 12.38
C PRO A 117 -3.60 6.75 11.75
N ARG A 118 -3.50 7.05 10.45
CA ARG A 118 -4.54 7.75 9.69
C ARG A 118 -5.64 6.83 9.18
N LEU A 119 -5.44 5.51 9.19
CA LEU A 119 -6.48 4.56 8.82
C LEU A 119 -7.42 4.38 10.00
N ALA A 120 -8.71 4.68 9.79
CA ALA A 120 -9.76 4.52 10.78
C ALA A 120 -10.14 3.05 10.96
N ASP A 121 -10.23 2.37 9.83
CA ASP A 121 -10.71 1.00 9.70
C ASP A 121 -10.15 0.40 8.42
N SER A 122 -10.14 -0.92 8.36
CA SER A 122 -9.64 -1.67 7.21
C SER A 122 -10.04 -3.13 7.27
N GLY A 123 -10.03 -3.78 6.12
CA GLY A 123 -10.14 -5.23 6.09
C GLY A 123 -9.81 -5.85 4.74
N VAL A 124 -9.61 -7.16 4.78
CA VAL A 124 -9.44 -8.00 3.60
C VAL A 124 -10.82 -8.46 3.15
N LEU A 125 -11.19 -8.16 1.90
CA LEU A 125 -12.47 -8.59 1.30
C LEU A 125 -12.34 -9.96 0.65
N THR A 126 -11.24 -10.18 -0.06
CA THR A 126 -10.91 -11.47 -0.66
C THR A 126 -9.40 -11.63 -0.77
N ALA A 127 -8.92 -12.86 -0.58
CA ALA A 127 -7.52 -13.23 -0.75
C ALA A 127 -7.45 -14.32 -1.83
N VAL A 128 -6.95 -13.94 -3.00
CA VAL A 128 -6.83 -14.79 -4.18
C VAL A 128 -5.55 -15.62 -4.11
N GLN A 129 -4.44 -14.98 -3.75
CA GLN A 129 -3.15 -15.63 -3.51
C GLN A 129 -2.67 -15.27 -2.11
N LYS A 130 -2.16 -16.26 -1.40
CA LYS A 130 -1.56 -16.14 -0.06
C LYS A 130 -0.14 -16.67 -0.11
N ARG A 131 0.65 -16.34 0.92
CA ARG A 131 2.03 -16.80 1.02
C ARG A 131 2.11 -18.33 1.02
N THR A 132 3.15 -18.84 0.39
CA THR A 132 3.50 -20.26 0.40
C THR A 132 4.93 -20.43 0.89
N ARG A 133 5.40 -21.69 1.04
CA ARG A 133 6.80 -21.95 1.36
C ARG A 133 7.77 -21.45 0.28
N LEU A 134 7.34 -21.44 -0.98
CA LEU A 134 8.13 -20.99 -2.13
C LEU A 134 8.02 -19.48 -2.33
N GLU A 135 6.86 -18.92 -2.02
CA GLU A 135 6.56 -17.49 -2.17
C GLU A 135 6.09 -16.92 -0.81
N PRO A 136 7.02 -16.68 0.14
CA PRO A 136 6.69 -16.35 1.52
C PRO A 136 6.04 -14.96 1.70
N TYR A 137 6.13 -14.11 0.68
CA TYR A 137 5.62 -12.73 0.72
C TYR A 137 4.56 -12.47 -0.36
N ALA A 138 4.10 -13.51 -1.06
CA ALA A 138 3.11 -13.34 -2.12
C ALA A 138 1.72 -13.07 -1.53
N PHE A 139 1.09 -12.01 -2.00
CA PHE A 139 -0.31 -11.73 -1.75
C PHE A 139 -0.96 -11.16 -3.00
N THR A 140 -2.16 -11.64 -3.31
CA THR A 140 -3.06 -11.04 -4.30
C THR A 140 -4.45 -11.01 -3.70
N GLY A 141 -5.14 -9.88 -3.72
CA GLY A 141 -6.50 -9.80 -3.22
C GLY A 141 -7.12 -8.42 -3.27
N ILE A 142 -8.32 -8.28 -2.71
CA ILE A 142 -8.99 -6.99 -2.51
C ILE A 142 -8.98 -6.64 -1.04
N LYS A 143 -8.58 -5.40 -0.77
CA LYS A 143 -8.62 -4.77 0.55
C LYS A 143 -9.44 -3.50 0.49
N TRP A 144 -9.93 -3.09 1.65
CA TRP A 144 -10.54 -1.79 1.84
C TRP A 144 -9.96 -1.10 3.06
N THR A 145 -10.03 0.22 3.07
CA THR A 145 -9.68 1.04 4.23
C THR A 145 -10.45 2.36 4.23
N THR A 146 -10.70 2.88 5.43
CA THR A 146 -11.21 4.23 5.64
C THR A 146 -10.06 5.13 6.09
N ILE A 147 -9.74 6.16 5.32
CA ILE A 147 -8.68 7.12 5.56
C ILE A 147 -9.26 8.35 6.28
N LYS A 148 -8.73 8.69 7.45
CA LYS A 148 -9.04 9.94 8.17
C LYS A 148 -8.26 11.10 7.57
N LEU A 149 -8.95 12.04 6.91
CA LEU A 149 -8.34 13.30 6.48
C LEU A 149 -8.50 14.38 7.54
N THR A 150 -9.73 14.60 8.00
CA THR A 150 -10.10 15.51 9.09
C THR A 150 -11.16 14.85 9.97
N MET A 151 -11.61 15.51 11.04
CA MET A 151 -12.57 14.95 12.01
C MET A 151 -13.91 14.51 11.38
N ALA A 152 -14.31 15.09 10.25
CA ALA A 152 -15.61 14.82 9.60
C ALA A 152 -15.49 14.39 8.12
N ASN A 153 -14.28 14.26 7.59
CA ASN A 153 -14.05 14.04 6.16
C ASN A 153 -13.20 12.79 5.94
N ASN A 154 -13.80 11.63 6.17
CA ASN A 154 -13.17 10.35 5.88
C ASN A 154 -13.25 10.05 4.37
N ARG A 155 -12.35 9.21 3.89
CA ARG A 155 -12.41 8.66 2.53
C ARG A 155 -12.35 7.15 2.59
N ASP A 156 -13.24 6.49 1.86
CA ASP A 156 -13.17 5.04 1.71
C ASP A 156 -12.38 4.70 0.45
N LEU A 157 -11.45 3.75 0.59
CA LEU A 157 -10.62 3.24 -0.49
C LEU A 157 -10.84 1.73 -0.60
N CYS A 158 -11.18 1.27 -1.80
CA CYS A 158 -11.24 -0.15 -2.15
C CYS A 158 -10.23 -0.41 -3.26
N TYR A 159 -9.35 -1.39 -3.07
CA TYR A 159 -8.23 -1.58 -3.97
C TYR A 159 -7.84 -3.05 -4.12
N PHE A 160 -7.43 -3.39 -5.33
CA PHE A 160 -6.67 -4.57 -5.63
C PHE A 160 -5.23 -4.37 -5.18
N GLU A 161 -4.69 -5.37 -4.48
CA GLU A 161 -3.33 -5.37 -3.98
C GLU A 161 -2.59 -6.60 -4.52
N LYS A 162 -1.37 -6.38 -5.03
CA LYS A 162 -0.45 -7.44 -5.46
C LYS A 162 0.92 -7.18 -4.84
N VAL A 163 1.40 -8.14 -4.05
CA VAL A 163 2.71 -8.10 -3.38
C VAL A 163 3.49 -9.34 -3.78
N GLY A 164 4.79 -9.16 -4.02
CA GLY A 164 5.67 -10.28 -4.30
C GLY A 164 7.14 -9.89 -4.23
N MET A 165 7.99 -10.90 -4.35
CA MET A 165 9.44 -10.77 -4.33
C MET A 165 10.03 -11.57 -5.48
N VAL A 166 11.03 -10.99 -6.14
CA VAL A 166 11.82 -11.62 -7.18
C VAL A 166 13.31 -11.55 -6.80
N ARG A 167 14.09 -12.48 -7.35
CA ARG A 167 15.54 -12.41 -7.30
C ARG A 167 16.05 -11.94 -8.65
N GLN A 168 16.86 -10.90 -8.65
CA GLN A 168 17.55 -10.43 -9.85
C GLN A 168 18.59 -11.46 -10.28
N ALA A 169 19.05 -11.39 -11.54
CA ALA A 169 20.15 -12.23 -12.03
C ALA A 169 21.45 -12.03 -11.22
N THR A 170 21.61 -10.87 -10.59
CA THR A 170 22.72 -10.54 -9.67
C THR A 170 22.60 -11.22 -8.31
N GLY A 171 21.51 -11.93 -8.02
CA GLY A 171 21.20 -12.54 -6.72
C GLY A 171 20.49 -11.61 -5.75
N LYS A 172 20.50 -10.29 -6.00
CA LYS A 172 19.83 -9.29 -5.16
C LYS A 172 18.33 -9.51 -5.12
N ARG A 173 17.71 -9.31 -3.95
CA ARG A 173 16.27 -9.38 -3.76
C ARG A 173 15.62 -8.06 -4.12
N MET A 174 14.52 -8.14 -4.85
CA MET A 174 13.65 -7.01 -5.15
C MET A 174 12.21 -7.42 -4.83
N ALA A 175 11.45 -6.53 -4.22
CA ALA A 175 10.04 -6.75 -3.97
C ALA A 175 9.21 -5.64 -4.59
N TYR A 176 7.95 -5.96 -4.82
CA TYR A 176 6.98 -5.01 -5.33
C TYR A 176 5.72 -5.02 -4.47
N HIS A 177 5.07 -3.87 -4.42
CA HIS A 177 3.76 -3.72 -3.81
C HIS A 177 2.92 -2.78 -4.68
N VAL A 178 1.89 -3.34 -5.30
CA VAL A 178 0.99 -2.63 -6.19
C VAL A 178 -0.36 -2.46 -5.51
N MET A 179 -0.90 -1.24 -5.53
CA MET A 179 -2.23 -0.90 -5.04
C MET A 179 -2.99 -0.19 -6.16
N GLN A 180 -4.07 -0.79 -6.64
CA GLN A 180 -4.90 -0.27 -7.72
C GLN A 180 -6.34 -0.16 -7.25
N SER A 181 -6.93 1.03 -7.29
CA SER A 181 -8.34 1.19 -6.93
C SER A 181 -9.24 0.42 -7.87
N VAL A 182 -10.27 -0.17 -7.28
CA VAL A 182 -11.29 -0.97 -7.96
C VAL A 182 -12.67 -0.50 -7.58
N GLU A 183 -13.61 -0.71 -8.48
CA GLU A 183 -15.02 -0.50 -8.22
C GLU A 183 -15.71 -1.85 -8.08
N LEU A 184 -16.30 -2.09 -6.90
CA LEU A 184 -17.08 -3.28 -6.62
C LEU A 184 -18.53 -2.88 -6.36
N PRO A 185 -19.51 -3.40 -7.13
CA PRO A 185 -20.93 -3.13 -6.91
C PRO A 185 -21.41 -3.46 -5.49
N GLU A 186 -20.88 -4.52 -4.89
CA GLU A 186 -21.22 -4.96 -3.53
C GLU A 186 -20.71 -4.00 -2.45
N TYR A 187 -19.71 -3.18 -2.80
CA TYR A 187 -19.07 -2.23 -1.90
C TYR A 187 -19.57 -0.78 -2.10
N SER A 188 -20.10 -0.44 -3.28
CA SER A 188 -20.64 0.90 -3.56
C SER A 188 -21.90 1.23 -2.76
N SER A 189 -22.76 0.25 -2.49
CA SER A 189 -24.03 0.43 -1.76
C SER A 189 -23.89 0.70 -0.25
N LYS A 190 -22.70 0.50 0.33
CA LYS A 190 -22.45 0.61 1.79
C LYS A 190 -21.56 1.78 2.20
N MET A 191 -21.08 2.58 1.25
CA MET A 191 -20.19 3.70 1.53
C MET A 191 -20.97 4.89 2.10
N THR A 192 -20.61 5.29 3.32
CA THR A 192 -21.09 6.53 3.94
C THR A 192 -20.16 7.71 3.67
N HIS A 193 -18.94 7.46 3.18
CA HIS A 193 -17.92 8.47 2.91
C HIS A 193 -17.61 8.62 1.41
N GLN A 194 -16.97 9.74 1.03
CA GLN A 194 -16.51 9.94 -0.33
C GLN A 194 -15.39 8.94 -0.68
N ARG A 195 -15.31 8.53 -1.95
CA ARG A 195 -14.33 7.55 -2.42
C ARG A 195 -12.98 8.19 -2.68
N ALA A 196 -11.90 7.56 -2.22
CA ALA A 196 -10.55 7.84 -2.68
C ALA A 196 -10.18 6.91 -3.83
N HIS A 197 -9.36 7.42 -4.75
CA HIS A 197 -8.71 6.66 -5.80
C HIS A 197 -7.20 6.67 -5.57
N VAL A 198 -6.57 5.52 -5.79
CA VAL A 198 -5.11 5.33 -5.78
C VAL A 198 -4.72 4.38 -6.90
N SER A 199 -3.61 4.70 -7.53
CA SER A 199 -2.85 3.83 -8.43
C SER A 199 -1.39 3.99 -8.04
N LEU A 200 -0.90 3.13 -7.15
CA LEU A 200 0.46 3.22 -6.59
C LEU A 200 1.20 1.92 -6.83
N CYS A 201 2.48 2.02 -7.16
CA CYS A 201 3.37 0.87 -7.23
C CYS A 201 4.70 1.21 -6.57
N TYR A 202 5.06 0.37 -5.60
CA TYR A 202 6.33 0.41 -4.89
C TYR A 202 7.25 -0.68 -5.42
N VAL A 203 8.54 -0.36 -5.49
CA VAL A 203 9.65 -1.27 -5.66
C VAL A 203 10.59 -1.09 -4.48
N PHE A 204 10.98 -2.20 -3.88
CA PHE A 204 11.95 -2.26 -2.78
C PHE A 204 13.14 -3.09 -3.23
N GLU A 205 14.36 -2.59 -3.02
CA GLU A 205 15.59 -3.29 -3.36
C GLU A 205 16.44 -3.49 -2.11
N GLU A 206 16.91 -4.71 -1.90
CA GLU A 206 17.91 -5.00 -0.87
C GLU A 206 19.26 -4.44 -1.32
N LEU A 207 19.71 -3.38 -0.64
CA LEU A 207 21.00 -2.74 -0.93
C LEU A 207 22.11 -3.37 -0.09
N GLU A 208 21.85 -3.51 1.21
CA GLU A 208 22.71 -4.11 2.24
C GLU A 208 21.82 -4.82 3.28
N ASP A 209 22.41 -5.55 4.23
CA ASP A 209 21.68 -6.37 5.21
C ASP A 209 20.60 -5.59 5.99
N ASP A 210 20.87 -4.32 6.31
CA ASP A 210 19.98 -3.42 7.06
C ASP A 210 19.60 -2.16 6.27
N LEU A 211 19.73 -2.19 4.94
CA LEU A 211 19.43 -1.04 4.08
C LEU A 211 18.58 -1.45 2.87
N VAL A 212 17.38 -0.88 2.79
CA VAL A 212 16.43 -1.13 1.70
C VAL A 212 16.20 0.15 0.91
N GLY A 213 16.46 0.10 -0.39
CA GLY A 213 16.07 1.14 -1.33
C GLY A 213 14.56 1.11 -1.56
N VAL A 214 13.93 2.28 -1.60
CA VAL A 214 12.50 2.41 -1.92
C VAL A 214 12.29 3.37 -3.09
N TYR A 215 11.51 2.90 -4.05
CA TYR A 215 10.97 3.70 -5.13
C TYR A 215 9.46 3.48 -5.20
N MET A 216 8.68 4.55 -5.33
CA MET A 216 7.26 4.45 -5.63
C MET A 216 6.88 5.48 -6.66
N LYS A 217 6.01 5.07 -7.59
CA LYS A 217 5.38 5.98 -8.51
C LYS A 217 3.89 5.68 -8.62
N GLY A 218 3.10 6.71 -8.86
CA GLY A 218 1.66 6.56 -9.03
C GLY A 218 0.91 7.87 -8.92
N ASP A 219 -0.40 7.77 -8.72
CA ASP A 219 -1.28 8.90 -8.49
C ASP A 219 -2.36 8.58 -7.46
N VAL A 220 -2.91 9.64 -6.87
CA VAL A 220 -4.02 9.55 -5.93
C VAL A 220 -5.04 10.65 -6.20
N ASP A 221 -6.31 10.33 -5.99
CA ASP A 221 -7.39 11.30 -5.78
C ASP A 221 -7.98 11.06 -4.39
N ILE A 222 -7.77 12.01 -3.49
CA ILE A 222 -8.24 11.93 -2.11
C ILE A 222 -9.07 13.19 -1.77
N GLY A 223 -9.46 13.98 -2.78
CA GLY A 223 -10.04 15.31 -2.60
C GLY A 223 -9.03 16.37 -2.12
N THR A 224 -9.33 17.63 -2.42
CA THR A 224 -8.40 18.77 -2.60
C THR A 224 -7.56 19.21 -1.38
N PHE A 225 -7.70 18.61 -0.19
CA PHE A 225 -7.15 19.17 1.06
C PHE A 225 -6.07 18.34 1.78
N ALA A 226 -5.71 17.15 1.31
CA ALA A 226 -4.96 16.18 2.14
C ALA A 226 -3.42 16.33 2.16
N LEU A 227 -2.82 17.04 1.20
CA LEU A 227 -1.35 17.04 1.00
C LEU A 227 -0.64 18.35 1.40
N ALA A 228 -1.33 19.26 2.09
CA ALA A 228 -0.65 20.42 2.65
C ALA A 228 0.39 19.95 3.70
N PRO A 229 1.65 20.40 3.64
CA PRO A 229 2.62 20.11 4.67
C PRO A 229 2.11 20.68 5.99
N ARG A 230 2.07 19.85 7.05
CA ARG A 230 1.99 20.39 8.40
C ARG A 230 3.33 21.08 8.65
N ASN A 231 3.33 22.41 8.74
CA ASN A 231 4.44 23.13 9.34
C ASN A 231 4.61 22.60 10.77
N SER A 232 5.72 21.92 11.03
CA SER A 232 6.18 21.66 12.38
C SER A 232 6.66 22.98 12.96
N ARG A 233 5.97 23.49 13.98
CA ARG A 233 6.61 24.31 15.01
C ARG A 233 7.35 23.38 15.95
#